data_AF-A0A926A4F2-F1
#
_entry.id   AF-A0A926A4F2-F1
#
_cell.length_a   1.000
_cell.length_b   1.000
_cell.length_c   1.000
_cell.angle_alpha   90.00
_cell.angle_beta   90.00
_cell.angle_gamma   90.00
#
_symmetry.space_group_name_H-M   'P 1'
#
loop_
_entity.id
_entity.type
_entity.pdbx_description
1 polymer ?
#
loop_
_entity_poly.entity_id
_entity_poly.type
_entity_poly.pdbx_seq_one_letter_code
_entity_poly.pdbx_strand_id
1 'polypeptide(L)'
;MKPTIYLGLTLLALGALTACDDDYDTPSPIVTEPQGPVSQLVTGSGDIAASVAQFRTLLGEPRNGGAVGPVATGRREVTWDGVLAEFNNGDNKFPAAFFNTNVKLGLVVSTTTGTGFRNDSSLFGDIDATFKNEFSAFSPNKLFTVSNSNVLDVQFQLAGQPTAALVAGFGAVFVDVDLPNLSTLEFFDINNKLLRKVTVPVRTTTSAFSFAGARFESAIVARVRITLGSGAIGNGLKDLSAGGNRDIVVLDDFLYAEPQPQR
;
A
#
# COMPACT_ATOMS: atom_id res chain seq x y z
N MET A 1 56.70 41.58 -51.86
CA MET A 1 57.16 41.50 -50.45
C MET A 1 56.95 40.07 -49.98
N LYS A 2 57.97 39.42 -49.42
CA LYS A 2 57.94 38.09 -48.77
C LYS A 2 57.12 38.16 -47.44
N PRO A 3 56.84 37.09 -46.64
CA PRO A 3 56.97 35.63 -46.84
C PRO A 3 55.83 34.73 -46.24
N THR A 4 55.88 33.43 -46.61
CA THR A 4 55.84 32.15 -45.82
C THR A 4 54.62 31.66 -44.99
N ILE A 5 53.93 30.55 -45.38
CA ILE A 5 53.96 29.07 -44.98
C ILE A 5 53.48 28.80 -43.51
N TYR A 6 52.55 27.88 -43.11
CA TYR A 6 52.38 26.39 -43.25
C TYR A 6 50.91 25.96 -42.98
N LEU A 7 50.31 25.09 -43.80
CA LEU A 7 50.30 23.61 -43.82
C LEU A 7 49.37 22.96 -42.77
N GLY A 8 48.33 22.28 -43.26
CA GLY A 8 47.44 21.43 -42.47
C GLY A 8 46.53 20.62 -43.40
N LEU A 9 47.04 19.47 -43.85
CA LEU A 9 46.41 18.51 -44.74
C LEU A 9 45.46 17.60 -43.92
N THR A 10 44.19 17.54 -44.28
CA THR A 10 43.37 16.33 -44.11
C THR A 10 42.41 16.22 -45.28
N LEU A 11 42.46 15.07 -45.93
CA LEU A 11 41.86 14.73 -47.21
C LEU A 11 40.72 13.72 -46.99
N LEU A 12 39.83 13.66 -47.99
CA LEU A 12 38.76 12.70 -48.28
C LEU A 12 37.38 13.00 -47.68
N ALA A 13 36.40 13.48 -48.48
CA ALA A 13 35.69 12.82 -49.60
C ALA A 13 34.46 12.07 -49.05
N LEU A 14 33.29 12.01 -49.66
CA LEU A 14 32.63 12.59 -50.83
C LEU A 14 31.17 12.08 -50.70
N GLY A 15 30.16 12.85 -51.09
CA GLY A 15 28.85 12.27 -51.39
C GLY A 15 27.66 13.10 -50.95
N ALA A 16 27.22 13.98 -51.85
CA ALA A 16 25.83 14.42 -51.88
C ALA A 16 24.93 13.23 -52.25
N LEU A 17 23.69 13.23 -51.78
CA LEU A 17 22.53 12.87 -52.61
C LEU A 17 21.25 13.43 -51.97
N THR A 18 20.51 14.11 -52.83
CA THR A 18 19.25 14.79 -52.61
C THR A 18 18.08 13.79 -52.60
N ALA A 19 17.12 14.06 -51.72
CA ALA A 19 15.68 13.77 -51.76
C ALA A 19 15.13 12.68 -52.69
N CYS A 20 14.33 11.77 -52.13
CA CYS A 20 12.98 11.46 -52.61
C CYS A 20 12.10 11.13 -51.37
N ASP A 21 10.94 11.78 -51.31
CA ASP A 21 9.78 11.44 -50.49
C ASP A 21 9.40 9.97 -50.68
N ASP A 22 9.00 9.29 -49.61
CA ASP A 22 7.94 8.27 -49.58
C ASP A 22 7.67 7.87 -48.11
N ASP A 23 6.69 8.56 -47.54
CA ASP A 23 5.59 8.02 -46.74
C ASP A 23 5.83 6.67 -46.01
N TYR A 24 6.35 6.75 -44.78
CA TYR A 24 6.13 5.74 -43.74
C TYR A 24 6.08 6.42 -42.37
N ASP A 25 4.98 7.11 -42.09
CA ASP A 25 4.52 7.27 -40.70
C ASP A 25 3.98 5.90 -40.24
N THR A 26 4.89 4.96 -39.98
CA THR A 26 4.53 3.75 -39.25
C THR A 26 4.53 4.12 -37.77
N PRO A 27 3.37 4.10 -37.09
CA PRO A 27 3.36 4.27 -35.65
C PRO A 27 4.26 3.18 -35.08
N SER A 28 5.21 3.57 -34.22
CA SER A 28 5.93 2.60 -33.39
C SER A 28 4.90 1.66 -32.75
N PRO A 29 5.10 0.34 -32.78
CA PRO A 29 4.14 -0.58 -32.20
C PRO A 29 3.86 -0.16 -30.77
N ILE A 30 2.59 0.15 -30.48
CA ILE A 30 2.14 0.39 -29.12
C ILE A 30 2.42 -0.90 -28.37
N VAL A 31 3.48 -0.93 -27.57
CA VAL A 31 3.71 -1.98 -26.60
C VAL A 31 2.61 -1.79 -25.56
N THR A 32 1.45 -2.41 -25.77
CA THR A 32 0.49 -2.60 -24.70
C THR A 32 1.16 -3.51 -23.70
N GLU A 33 1.68 -2.95 -22.61
CA GLU A 33 2.04 -3.76 -21.45
C GLU A 33 0.85 -4.69 -21.16
N PRO A 34 1.10 -5.99 -20.92
CA PRO A 34 0.01 -6.92 -20.64
C PRO A 34 -0.79 -6.36 -19.47
N GLN A 35 -2.03 -5.93 -19.75
CA GLN A 35 -2.85 -5.31 -18.72
C GLN A 35 -3.08 -6.36 -17.63
N GLY A 36 -2.68 -6.02 -16.41
CA GLY A 36 -2.94 -6.86 -15.25
C GLY A 36 -4.44 -7.16 -15.11
N PRO A 37 -4.82 -8.08 -14.22
CA PRO A 37 -6.24 -8.42 -14.02
C PRO A 37 -7.10 -7.17 -13.79
N VAL A 38 -8.32 -7.19 -14.34
CA VAL A 38 -9.30 -6.10 -14.16
C VAL A 38 -9.58 -5.91 -12.67
N SER A 39 -9.53 -4.66 -12.22
CA SER A 39 -9.82 -4.29 -10.84
C SER A 39 -10.53 -2.94 -10.75
N GLN A 40 -11.48 -2.85 -9.83
CA GLN A 40 -12.15 -1.61 -9.43
C GLN A 40 -11.35 -0.96 -8.31
N LEU A 41 -10.96 0.29 -8.50
CA LEU A 41 -10.25 1.07 -7.48
C LEU A 41 -11.20 1.97 -6.72
N VAL A 42 -10.93 2.12 -5.43
CA VAL A 42 -11.53 3.17 -4.61
C VAL A 42 -10.41 3.88 -3.87
N THR A 43 -10.33 5.20 -4.05
CA THR A 43 -9.42 6.08 -3.32
C THR A 43 -10.20 7.22 -2.68
N GLY A 44 -9.64 7.81 -1.63
CA GLY A 44 -10.24 8.95 -0.94
C GLY A 44 -9.19 9.70 -0.15
N SER A 45 -9.41 10.99 0.04
CA SER A 45 -8.55 11.85 0.85
C SER A 45 -9.44 12.86 1.58
N GLY A 46 -9.11 13.14 2.83
CA GLY A 46 -9.89 14.04 3.67
C GLY A 46 -10.99 13.29 4.45
N ASP A 47 -12.26 13.64 4.23
CA ASP A 47 -13.36 12.82 4.73
C ASP A 47 -13.51 11.57 3.84
N ILE A 48 -12.99 10.45 4.34
CA ILE A 48 -12.96 9.18 3.61
C ILE A 48 -14.19 8.30 3.87
N ALA A 49 -15.19 8.75 4.63
CA ALA A 49 -16.34 7.93 5.01
C ALA A 49 -17.09 7.36 3.79
N ALA A 50 -17.27 8.19 2.75
CA ALA A 50 -17.90 7.78 1.50
C ALA A 50 -17.07 6.73 0.74
N SER A 51 -15.74 6.91 0.66
CA SER A 51 -14.83 5.94 0.02
C SER A 51 -14.82 4.61 0.75
N VAL A 52 -14.78 4.62 2.09
CA VAL A 52 -14.86 3.40 2.90
C VAL A 52 -16.21 2.70 2.70
N ALA A 53 -17.32 3.44 2.69
CA ALA A 53 -18.66 2.88 2.44
C ALA A 53 -18.81 2.30 1.03
N GLN A 54 -18.27 2.98 0.02
CA GLN A 54 -18.21 2.47 -1.35
C GLN A 54 -17.42 1.16 -1.40
N PHE A 55 -16.26 1.10 -0.74
CA PHE A 55 -15.44 -0.10 -0.75
C PHE A 55 -16.10 -1.26 -0.01
N ARG A 56 -16.76 -1.02 1.13
CA ARG A 56 -17.60 -2.01 1.82
C ARG A 56 -18.65 -2.61 0.88
N THR A 57 -19.31 -1.78 0.08
CA THR A 57 -20.30 -2.22 -0.91
C THR A 57 -19.67 -3.12 -1.98
N LEU A 58 -18.47 -2.79 -2.46
CA LEU A 58 -17.72 -3.62 -3.43
C LEU A 58 -17.27 -4.97 -2.86
N LEU A 59 -16.94 -5.02 -1.57
CA LEU A 59 -16.56 -6.26 -0.89
C LEU A 59 -17.77 -7.15 -0.57
N GLY A 60 -18.91 -6.52 -0.29
CA GLY A 60 -20.18 -7.18 -0.03
C GLY A 60 -20.55 -7.30 1.44
N GLU A 61 -21.83 -7.58 1.68
CA GLU A 61 -22.42 -7.85 2.99
C GLU A 61 -22.62 -9.37 3.21
N PRO A 62 -22.65 -9.85 4.47
CA PRO A 62 -22.45 -9.09 5.70
C PRO A 62 -20.96 -8.83 6.04
N ARG A 63 -20.70 -8.04 7.08
CA ARG A 63 -19.42 -8.09 7.81
C ARG A 63 -19.40 -9.41 8.60
N ASN A 64 -18.56 -10.37 8.18
CA ASN A 64 -18.56 -11.73 8.72
C ASN A 64 -17.99 -11.86 10.15
N GLY A 65 -17.44 -10.78 10.72
CA GLY A 65 -16.96 -10.75 12.10
C GLY A 65 -15.96 -11.87 12.39
N GLY A 66 -16.11 -12.56 13.53
CA GLY A 66 -15.28 -13.71 13.93
C GLY A 66 -15.80 -15.09 13.51
N ALA A 67 -16.68 -15.17 12.50
CA ALA A 67 -17.16 -16.45 11.99
C ALA A 67 -16.01 -17.28 11.41
N VAL A 68 -15.96 -18.59 11.71
CA VAL A 68 -14.94 -19.47 11.12
C VAL A 68 -15.20 -19.61 9.62
N GLY A 69 -14.15 -19.45 8.81
CA GLY A 69 -14.23 -19.52 7.36
C GLY A 69 -14.04 -20.94 6.78
N PRO A 70 -14.25 -21.11 5.47
CA PRO A 70 -14.70 -20.08 4.53
C PRO A 70 -16.20 -19.80 4.69
N VAL A 71 -16.58 -18.52 4.60
CA VAL A 71 -17.97 -18.11 4.38
C VAL A 71 -18.19 -17.89 2.89
N ALA A 72 -19.41 -18.11 2.38
CA ALA A 72 -19.69 -18.04 0.95
C ALA A 72 -19.58 -16.62 0.37
N THR A 73 -19.98 -15.61 1.13
CA THR A 73 -20.04 -14.21 0.71
C THR A 73 -19.66 -13.27 1.85
N GLY A 74 -19.60 -11.97 1.57
CA GLY A 74 -19.35 -10.93 2.56
C GLY A 74 -17.87 -10.55 2.66
N ARG A 75 -17.54 -9.87 3.75
CA ARG A 75 -16.23 -9.26 3.97
C ARG A 75 -15.76 -9.42 5.41
N ARG A 76 -14.47 -9.17 5.61
CA ARG A 76 -13.84 -8.99 6.92
C ARG A 76 -13.35 -7.57 7.05
N GLU A 77 -13.35 -7.08 8.28
CA GLU A 77 -12.77 -5.78 8.60
C GLU A 77 -11.99 -5.90 9.90
N VAL A 78 -10.76 -5.41 9.89
CA VAL A 78 -9.97 -5.17 11.10
C VAL A 78 -10.22 -3.74 11.51
N THR A 79 -11.01 -3.56 12.57
CA THR A 79 -11.28 -2.28 13.26
C THR A 79 -10.74 -2.33 14.69
N TRP A 80 -9.74 -3.20 14.93
CA TRP A 80 -9.01 -3.34 16.21
C TRP A 80 -9.83 -3.82 17.41
N ASP A 81 -11.09 -4.17 17.20
CA ASP A 81 -11.96 -4.83 18.17
C ASP A 81 -11.34 -6.17 18.61
N GLY A 82 -11.28 -6.38 19.92
CA GLY A 82 -10.78 -7.62 20.52
C GLY A 82 -9.26 -7.67 20.76
N VAL A 83 -8.49 -6.66 20.35
CA VAL A 83 -7.08 -6.53 20.77
C VAL A 83 -7.04 -6.06 22.23
N LEU A 84 -6.54 -6.90 23.14
CA LEU A 84 -6.39 -6.56 24.56
C LEU A 84 -5.28 -5.52 24.79
N ALA A 85 -5.34 -4.80 25.92
CA ALA A 85 -4.41 -3.72 26.24
C ALA A 85 -2.94 -4.18 26.31
N GLU A 86 -2.68 -5.43 26.70
CA GLU A 86 -1.34 -6.04 26.76
C GLU A 86 -0.63 -6.14 25.39
N PHE A 87 -1.38 -6.06 24.29
CA PHE A 87 -0.86 -6.06 22.93
C PHE A 87 -0.67 -4.65 22.36
N ASN A 88 -1.00 -3.60 23.13
CA ASN A 88 -0.81 -2.21 22.72
C ASN A 88 0.54 -1.68 23.18
N ASN A 89 1.09 -0.75 22.41
CA ASN A 89 2.22 0.12 22.77
C ASN A 89 3.51 -0.65 23.15
N GLY A 90 3.60 -1.95 22.85
CA GLY A 90 4.75 -2.80 23.17
C GLY A 90 5.81 -2.85 22.08
N ASP A 91 7.04 -3.23 22.45
CA ASP A 91 8.18 -3.43 21.56
C ASP A 91 8.00 -4.65 20.63
N ASN A 92 7.18 -4.51 19.58
CA ASN A 92 7.13 -5.43 18.43
C ASN A 92 6.66 -6.83 18.75
N LYS A 93 5.95 -7.01 19.87
CA LYS A 93 5.45 -8.30 20.34
C LYS A 93 4.06 -8.65 19.81
N PHE A 94 3.48 -7.82 18.95
CA PHE A 94 2.16 -8.13 18.40
C PHE A 94 2.24 -9.40 17.54
N PRO A 95 1.49 -10.47 17.87
CA PRO A 95 1.59 -11.72 17.15
C PRO A 95 1.16 -11.54 15.68
N ALA A 96 2.02 -11.94 14.74
CA ALA A 96 1.76 -11.85 13.30
C ALA A 96 0.40 -12.40 12.89
N ALA A 97 -0.01 -13.53 13.49
CA ALA A 97 -1.25 -14.23 13.20
C ALA A 97 -2.40 -13.88 14.17
N PHE A 98 -2.30 -12.83 15.00
CA PHE A 98 -3.34 -12.47 15.97
C PHE A 98 -4.72 -12.35 15.30
N PHE A 99 -4.79 -11.65 14.16
CA PHE A 99 -6.04 -11.44 13.45
C PHE A 99 -6.64 -12.73 12.90
N ASN A 100 -5.84 -13.75 12.62
CA ASN A 100 -6.39 -15.05 12.25
C ASN A 100 -6.73 -15.93 13.46
N THR A 101 -5.82 -16.03 14.43
CA THR A 101 -5.94 -16.99 15.55
C THR A 101 -6.92 -16.53 16.62
N ASN A 102 -6.84 -15.27 17.04
CA ASN A 102 -7.54 -14.77 18.22
C ASN A 102 -8.95 -14.25 17.87
N VAL A 103 -9.08 -13.55 16.73
CA VAL A 103 -10.34 -12.92 16.31
C VAL A 103 -10.91 -13.49 15.02
N LYS A 104 -10.26 -14.50 14.41
CA LYS A 104 -10.77 -15.28 13.27
C LYS A 104 -11.16 -14.41 12.07
N LEU A 105 -10.30 -13.45 11.72
CA LEU A 105 -10.47 -12.56 10.58
C LEU A 105 -9.70 -13.05 9.33
N GLY A 106 -8.87 -14.09 9.42
CA GLY A 106 -8.21 -14.67 8.24
C GLY A 106 -7.06 -13.83 7.68
N LEU A 107 -6.41 -13.04 8.53
CA LEU A 107 -5.34 -12.13 8.15
C LEU A 107 -4.10 -12.36 9.00
N VAL A 108 -2.94 -12.38 8.35
CA VAL A 108 -1.62 -12.47 8.98
C VAL A 108 -0.79 -11.29 8.50
N VAL A 109 -0.16 -10.58 9.43
CA VAL A 109 0.74 -9.45 9.13
C VAL A 109 2.18 -9.85 9.36
N SER A 110 3.05 -9.43 8.45
CA SER A 110 4.49 -9.67 8.53
C SER A 110 5.27 -8.47 8.00
N THR A 111 6.56 -8.43 8.26
CA THR A 111 7.50 -7.51 7.63
C THR A 111 8.81 -8.25 7.36
N THR A 112 9.46 -7.95 6.24
CA THR A 112 10.78 -8.52 5.89
C THR A 112 11.94 -7.61 6.26
N THR A 113 11.67 -6.32 6.48
CA THR A 113 12.68 -5.28 6.76
C THR A 113 12.53 -4.64 8.13
N GLY A 114 11.38 -4.82 8.79
CA GLY A 114 11.13 -4.34 10.14
C GLY A 114 11.36 -5.40 11.21
N THR A 115 11.13 -5.00 12.45
CA THR A 115 11.33 -5.84 13.65
C THR A 115 10.02 -6.40 14.22
N GLY A 116 8.89 -5.98 13.70
CA GLY A 116 7.57 -6.56 14.00
C GLY A 116 6.42 -5.60 13.74
N PHE A 117 5.21 -6.12 13.84
CA PHE A 117 3.99 -5.32 13.79
C PHE A 117 3.72 -4.68 15.15
N ARG A 118 3.22 -3.45 15.15
CA ARG A 118 2.91 -2.70 16.36
C ARG A 118 1.50 -2.16 16.29
N ASN A 119 0.68 -2.53 17.27
CA ASN A 119 -0.60 -1.89 17.54
C ASN A 119 -0.41 -0.83 18.65
N ASP A 120 -0.99 0.35 18.45
CA ASP A 120 -0.81 1.52 19.31
C ASP A 120 -2.16 2.16 19.68
N SER A 121 -2.27 2.60 20.92
CA SER A 121 -3.47 3.24 21.50
C SER A 121 -3.19 4.62 22.07
N SER A 122 -1.98 5.13 21.85
CA SER A 122 -1.48 6.41 22.38
C SER A 122 -1.09 7.39 21.27
N LEU A 123 -1.44 7.09 20.02
CA LEU A 123 -0.99 7.79 18.81
C LEU A 123 0.54 7.83 18.73
N PHE A 124 1.16 6.72 19.14
CA PHE A 124 2.61 6.52 19.23
C PHE A 124 3.33 7.52 20.14
N GLY A 125 2.58 8.20 21.01
CA GLY A 125 3.11 9.17 21.95
C GLY A 125 4.02 8.60 23.04
N ASP A 126 4.10 7.27 23.14
CA ASP A 126 5.07 6.55 23.97
C ASP A 126 6.41 6.30 23.25
N ILE A 127 6.45 6.33 21.91
CA ILE A 127 7.68 6.35 21.12
C ILE A 127 8.28 7.75 21.13
N ASP A 128 7.46 8.75 20.79
CA ASP A 128 7.81 10.17 20.83
C ASP A 128 6.55 10.99 21.11
N ALA A 129 6.58 11.85 22.13
CA ALA A 129 5.43 12.64 22.54
C ALA A 129 4.91 13.58 21.44
N THR A 130 5.73 13.93 20.45
CA THR A 130 5.35 14.82 19.33
C THR A 130 4.36 14.16 18.37
N PHE A 131 4.36 12.83 18.22
CA PHE A 131 3.45 12.12 17.31
C PHE A 131 1.96 12.28 17.64
N LYS A 132 1.63 12.63 18.88
CA LYS A 132 0.25 12.93 19.29
C LYS A 132 -0.35 14.15 18.57
N ASN A 133 0.49 15.02 18.01
CA ASN A 133 0.03 16.17 17.24
C ASN A 133 -0.09 15.87 15.74
N GLU A 134 0.54 14.79 15.27
CA GLU A 134 0.58 14.42 13.85
C GLU A 134 -0.54 13.43 13.49
N PHE A 135 -0.81 12.46 14.37
CA PHE A 135 -1.76 11.40 14.07
C PHE A 135 -3.14 11.61 14.70
N SER A 136 -4.16 11.10 14.00
CA SER A 136 -5.52 10.94 14.50
C SER A 136 -6.06 9.57 14.12
N ALA A 137 -7.00 9.02 14.87
CA ALA A 137 -7.64 7.74 14.55
C ALA A 137 -8.92 7.96 13.72
N PHE A 138 -9.09 7.21 12.62
CA PHE A 138 -10.31 7.18 11.82
C PHE A 138 -11.37 6.33 12.52
N SER A 139 -10.99 5.13 12.96
CA SER A 139 -11.78 4.30 13.85
C SER A 139 -11.15 4.33 15.25
N PRO A 140 -11.85 4.82 16.28
CA PRO A 140 -11.32 4.75 17.63
C PRO A 140 -11.08 3.28 18.04
N ASN A 141 -10.00 2.90 18.73
CA ASN A 141 -9.05 3.75 19.47
C ASN A 141 -7.59 3.53 19.06
N LYS A 142 -7.32 2.85 17.94
CA LYS A 142 -6.00 2.26 17.70
C LYS A 142 -5.49 2.54 16.30
N LEU A 143 -4.20 2.80 16.23
CA LEU A 143 -3.43 2.86 14.99
C LEU A 143 -2.38 1.76 15.01
N PHE A 144 -1.77 1.50 13.88
CA PHE A 144 -0.70 0.52 13.81
C PHE A 144 0.28 0.84 12.70
N THR A 145 1.44 0.24 12.83
CA THR A 145 2.51 0.36 11.88
C THR A 145 3.44 -0.84 12.01
N VAL A 146 4.51 -0.82 11.25
CA VAL A 146 5.65 -1.72 11.41
C VAL A 146 6.78 -0.96 12.08
N SER A 147 7.46 -1.60 13.02
CA SER A 147 8.59 -0.98 13.69
C SER A 147 9.88 -1.14 12.91
N ASN A 148 10.72 -0.10 12.94
CA ASN A 148 11.99 -0.01 12.23
C ASN A 148 11.90 -0.27 10.72
N SER A 149 10.71 -0.09 10.15
CA SER A 149 10.45 -0.17 8.72
C SER A 149 9.23 0.68 8.40
N ASN A 150 8.97 0.85 7.11
CA ASN A 150 7.76 1.44 6.60
C ASN A 150 7.08 0.51 5.59
N VAL A 151 7.49 -0.76 5.56
CA VAL A 151 6.95 -1.79 4.65
C VAL A 151 6.47 -2.99 5.45
N LEU A 152 5.23 -3.40 5.18
CA LEU A 152 4.61 -4.59 5.74
C LEU A 152 3.91 -5.40 4.65
N ASP A 153 3.77 -6.69 4.87
CA ASP A 153 3.04 -7.61 4.02
C ASP A 153 1.83 -8.16 4.81
N VAL A 154 0.67 -8.12 4.17
CA VAL A 154 -0.57 -8.74 4.62
C VAL A 154 -0.79 -10.01 3.80
N GLN A 155 -0.97 -11.13 4.45
CA GLN A 155 -1.30 -12.43 3.84
C GLN A 155 -2.64 -12.94 4.37
N PHE A 156 -3.30 -13.79 3.59
CA PHE A 156 -4.63 -14.28 3.90
C PHE A 156 -4.64 -15.77 4.20
N GLN A 157 -5.46 -16.14 5.18
CA GLN A 157 -5.75 -17.51 5.58
C GLN A 157 -7.26 -17.67 5.73
N LEU A 158 -7.76 -18.90 5.67
CA LEU A 158 -9.15 -19.16 6.03
C LEU A 158 -9.38 -18.69 7.48
N ALA A 159 -10.43 -17.91 7.69
CA ALA A 159 -10.72 -17.30 8.99
C ALA A 159 -10.74 -18.34 10.13
N GLY A 160 -9.80 -18.20 11.08
CA GLY A 160 -9.64 -19.11 12.23
C GLY A 160 -8.86 -20.38 11.94
N GLN A 161 -8.21 -20.51 10.78
CA GLN A 161 -7.45 -21.71 10.37
C GLN A 161 -6.13 -21.31 9.69
N PRO A 162 -5.05 -22.09 9.81
CA PRO A 162 -3.75 -21.77 9.20
C PRO A 162 -3.70 -22.01 7.68
N THR A 163 -4.78 -22.49 7.07
CA THR A 163 -4.88 -22.78 5.63
C THR A 163 -4.78 -21.49 4.83
N ALA A 164 -3.82 -21.40 3.90
CA ALA A 164 -3.65 -20.24 3.04
C ALA A 164 -4.89 -19.98 2.17
N ALA A 165 -5.21 -18.71 1.97
CA ALA A 165 -6.41 -18.26 1.27
C ALA A 165 -6.10 -17.12 0.30
N LEU A 166 -7.07 -16.83 -0.57
CA LEU A 166 -7.05 -15.69 -1.48
C LEU A 166 -8.22 -14.77 -1.15
N VAL A 167 -8.04 -13.47 -1.37
CA VAL A 167 -9.13 -12.49 -1.31
C VAL A 167 -9.35 -11.88 -2.68
N ALA A 168 -10.58 -11.44 -2.92
CA ALA A 168 -10.94 -10.74 -4.16
C ALA A 168 -10.66 -9.23 -4.08
N GLY A 169 -10.45 -8.68 -2.90
CA GLY A 169 -10.10 -7.27 -2.74
C GLY A 169 -9.59 -6.96 -1.34
N PHE A 170 -8.80 -5.91 -1.25
CA PHE A 170 -8.25 -5.38 -0.01
C PHE A 170 -8.12 -3.86 -0.11
N GLY A 171 -8.38 -3.17 1.00
CA GLY A 171 -8.22 -1.73 1.15
C GLY A 171 -7.83 -1.39 2.58
N ALA A 172 -7.19 -0.23 2.73
CA ALA A 172 -6.68 0.24 4.00
C ALA A 172 -6.90 1.74 4.18
N VAL A 173 -7.10 2.14 5.44
CA VAL A 173 -7.05 3.53 5.88
C VAL A 173 -5.62 3.89 6.27
N PHE A 174 -5.14 5.00 5.73
CA PHE A 174 -3.83 5.58 6.00
C PHE A 174 -4.03 6.89 6.75
N VAL A 175 -3.08 7.18 7.64
CA VAL A 175 -3.04 8.41 8.43
C VAL A 175 -1.75 9.13 8.11
N ASP A 176 -1.88 10.43 7.85
CA ASP A 176 -0.79 11.39 7.65
C ASP A 176 0.00 11.21 6.34
N VAL A 177 -0.69 10.93 5.22
CA VAL A 177 -0.02 10.82 3.91
C VAL A 177 0.31 12.21 3.37
N ASP A 178 1.57 12.63 3.44
CA ASP A 178 2.02 13.96 3.01
C ASP A 178 2.57 14.01 1.59
N LEU A 179 3.23 12.94 1.12
CA LEU A 179 3.90 12.94 -0.17
C LEU A 179 3.20 12.05 -1.20
N PRO A 180 3.07 12.51 -2.46
CA PRO A 180 2.43 11.74 -3.49
C PRO A 180 3.29 10.52 -3.87
N ASN A 181 2.62 9.41 -4.19
CA ASN A 181 3.21 8.20 -4.77
C ASN A 181 4.15 7.38 -3.86
N LEU A 182 4.33 7.75 -2.59
CA LEU A 182 5.20 7.01 -1.66
C LEU A 182 4.45 5.93 -0.89
N SER A 183 3.25 6.26 -0.41
CA SER A 183 2.35 5.28 0.20
C SER A 183 1.64 4.45 -0.89
N THR A 184 1.72 3.12 -0.79
CA THR A 184 1.21 2.23 -1.84
C THR A 184 0.64 0.92 -1.32
N LEU A 185 -0.34 0.38 -2.05
CA LEU A 185 -0.77 -1.02 -1.95
C LEU A 185 -0.34 -1.77 -3.21
N GLU A 186 0.46 -2.83 -3.04
CA GLU A 186 0.89 -3.72 -4.13
C GLU A 186 0.31 -5.11 -3.90
N PHE A 187 -0.50 -5.58 -4.85
CA PHE A 187 -1.27 -6.81 -4.76
C PHE A 187 -0.58 -7.92 -5.54
N PHE A 188 -0.38 -9.08 -4.92
CA PHE A 188 0.35 -10.21 -5.50
C PHE A 188 -0.50 -11.49 -5.50
N ASP A 189 -0.34 -12.31 -6.54
CA ASP A 189 -0.89 -13.66 -6.56
C ASP A 189 -0.04 -14.66 -5.76
N ILE A 190 -0.46 -15.93 -5.78
CA ILE A 190 0.22 -17.05 -5.11
C ILE A 190 1.65 -17.28 -5.60
N ASN A 191 1.99 -16.84 -6.82
CA ASN A 191 3.31 -16.99 -7.42
C ASN A 191 4.18 -15.73 -7.21
N ASN A 192 3.76 -14.80 -6.35
CA ASN A 192 4.37 -13.49 -6.15
C ASN A 192 4.42 -12.60 -7.40
N LYS A 193 3.54 -12.84 -8.38
CA LYS A 193 3.39 -11.92 -9.52
C LYS A 193 2.59 -10.70 -9.07
N LEU A 194 3.10 -9.51 -9.36
CA LEU A 194 2.37 -8.26 -9.15
C LEU A 194 1.13 -8.23 -10.06
N LEU A 195 -0.04 -8.08 -9.45
CA LEU A 195 -1.34 -7.96 -10.12
C LEU A 195 -1.73 -6.49 -10.31
N ARG A 196 -1.48 -5.68 -9.28
CA ARG A 196 -1.83 -4.26 -9.26
C ARG A 196 -0.95 -3.50 -8.28
N LYS A 197 -0.65 -2.25 -8.61
CA LYS A 197 -0.15 -1.25 -7.68
C LYS A 197 -1.16 -0.11 -7.59
N VAL A 198 -1.44 0.37 -6.39
CA VAL A 198 -2.33 1.49 -6.11
C VAL A 198 -1.56 2.49 -5.27
N THR A 199 -1.44 3.73 -5.73
CA THR A 199 -0.89 4.83 -4.94
C THR A 199 -1.97 5.38 -4.02
N VAL A 200 -1.60 5.71 -2.79
CA VAL A 200 -2.49 6.33 -1.81
C VAL A 200 -2.47 7.84 -2.06
N PRO A 201 -3.64 8.51 -2.13
CA PRO A 201 -3.67 9.95 -2.34
C PRO A 201 -3.10 10.69 -1.11
N VAL A 202 -2.49 11.85 -1.36
CA VAL A 202 -2.07 12.79 -0.31
C VAL A 202 -3.30 13.28 0.44
N ARG A 203 -3.19 13.42 1.75
CA ARG A 203 -4.27 13.93 2.61
C ARG A 203 -4.65 15.37 2.23
N THR A 204 -5.91 15.74 2.43
CA THR A 204 -6.33 17.14 2.31
C THR A 204 -5.90 17.92 3.56
N THR A 205 -5.72 19.24 3.45
CA THR A 205 -5.31 20.08 4.60
C THR A 205 -6.29 20.09 5.79
N THR A 206 -7.52 19.61 5.60
CA THR A 206 -8.56 19.58 6.64
C THR A 206 -8.69 18.24 7.38
N SER A 207 -8.00 17.18 6.96
CA SER A 207 -8.10 15.86 7.59
C SER A 207 -6.82 15.04 7.36
N ALA A 208 -6.44 14.22 8.35
CA ALA A 208 -5.25 13.39 8.29
C ALA A 208 -5.41 12.12 7.43
N PHE A 209 -6.61 11.83 6.90
CA PHE A 209 -6.91 10.51 6.38
C PHE A 209 -6.84 10.39 4.87
N SER A 210 -6.34 9.23 4.43
CA SER A 210 -6.41 8.76 3.05
C SER A 210 -6.89 7.31 3.01
N PHE A 211 -7.58 6.95 1.93
CA PHE A 211 -8.04 5.60 1.68
C PHE A 211 -7.56 5.13 0.32
N ALA A 212 -7.17 3.87 0.22
CA ALA A 212 -6.94 3.18 -1.04
C ALA A 212 -7.37 1.72 -0.94
N GLY A 213 -7.96 1.20 -2.02
CA GLY A 213 -8.31 -0.21 -2.14
C GLY A 213 -8.53 -0.64 -3.58
N ALA A 214 -8.40 -1.94 -3.82
CA ALA A 214 -8.70 -2.57 -5.10
C ALA A 214 -9.56 -3.82 -4.91
N ARG A 215 -10.55 -4.01 -5.79
CA ARG A 215 -11.39 -5.22 -5.90
C ARG A 215 -11.23 -5.81 -7.30
N PHE A 216 -10.67 -7.00 -7.38
CA PHE A 216 -10.56 -7.83 -8.59
C PHE A 216 -11.89 -8.53 -8.86
N GLU A 217 -12.06 -9.23 -9.98
CA GLU A 217 -13.31 -9.96 -10.25
C GLU A 217 -13.45 -11.22 -9.37
N SER A 218 -12.34 -11.92 -9.11
CA SER A 218 -12.27 -13.17 -8.35
C SER A 218 -11.20 -13.11 -7.25
N ALA A 219 -11.21 -14.11 -6.36
CA ALA A 219 -10.23 -14.22 -5.28
C ALA A 219 -8.87 -14.70 -5.84
N ILE A 220 -8.00 -13.74 -6.16
CA ILE A 220 -6.67 -13.99 -6.75
C ILE A 220 -5.53 -13.38 -5.94
N VAL A 221 -5.82 -12.54 -4.94
CA VAL A 221 -4.80 -11.86 -4.14
C VAL A 221 -4.40 -12.75 -2.97
N ALA A 222 -3.13 -13.19 -2.98
CA ALA A 222 -2.54 -13.97 -1.89
C ALA A 222 -1.82 -13.09 -0.87
N ARG A 223 -1.27 -11.96 -1.32
CA ARG A 223 -0.50 -11.03 -0.50
C ARG A 223 -0.71 -9.59 -0.95
N VAL A 224 -0.78 -8.68 0.01
CA VAL A 224 -0.71 -7.23 -0.23
C VAL A 224 0.52 -6.68 0.49
N ARG A 225 1.42 -6.07 -0.25
CA ARG A 225 2.49 -5.25 0.34
C ARG A 225 2.00 -3.83 0.50
N ILE A 226 2.22 -3.28 1.69
CA ILE A 226 1.87 -1.91 2.03
C ILE A 226 3.19 -1.17 2.29
N THR A 227 3.36 -0.03 1.62
CA THR A 227 4.44 0.92 1.88
C THR A 227 3.83 2.18 2.51
N LEU A 228 4.46 2.68 3.55
CA LEU A 228 4.02 3.82 4.37
C LEU A 228 5.01 4.99 4.20
N GLY A 229 4.64 6.01 3.44
CA GLY A 229 5.46 7.21 3.25
C GLY A 229 6.93 6.92 2.87
N SER A 230 7.85 7.72 3.38
CA SER A 230 9.31 7.58 3.20
C SER A 230 10.09 7.30 4.49
N GLY A 231 9.41 7.20 5.63
CA GLY A 231 10.02 7.00 6.94
C GLY A 231 9.30 5.96 7.78
N ALA A 232 10.09 5.23 8.56
CA ALA A 232 9.58 4.46 9.68
C ALA A 232 9.29 5.39 10.87
N ILE A 233 8.42 4.93 11.78
CA ILE A 233 8.27 5.59 13.07
C ILE A 233 9.51 5.36 13.95
N GLY A 234 9.87 6.32 14.79
CA GLY A 234 11.00 6.19 15.72
C GLY A 234 11.21 7.42 16.59
N ASN A 235 11.81 7.22 17.76
CA ASN A 235 12.07 8.30 18.72
C ASN A 235 13.01 9.36 18.12
N GLY A 236 12.64 10.64 18.27
CA GLY A 236 13.39 11.77 17.72
C GLY A 236 13.26 11.96 16.21
N LEU A 237 12.50 11.10 15.52
CA LEU A 237 12.12 11.32 14.12
C LEU A 237 10.91 12.24 14.09
N LYS A 238 10.94 13.17 13.13
CA LYS A 238 9.83 14.09 12.88
C LYS A 238 9.24 13.80 11.51
N ASP A 239 7.92 13.87 11.45
CA ASP A 239 7.19 13.87 10.19
C ASP A 239 7.47 15.16 9.39
N LEU A 240 7.24 15.13 8.08
CA LEU A 240 7.43 16.25 7.16
C LEU A 240 6.58 17.46 7.59
N SER A 241 5.33 17.25 7.99
CA SER A 241 4.44 18.28 8.50
C SER A 241 4.88 18.88 9.84
N ALA A 242 5.70 18.15 10.60
CA ALA A 242 6.36 18.60 11.83
C ALA A 242 7.76 19.22 11.60
N GLY A 243 8.14 19.52 10.36
CA GLY A 243 9.45 20.07 9.99
C GLY A 243 10.58 19.04 9.92
N GLY A 244 10.23 17.75 9.82
CA GLY A 244 11.15 16.66 9.51
C GLY A 244 11.50 16.58 8.02
N ASN A 245 12.11 15.47 7.61
CA ASN A 245 12.53 15.21 6.23
C ASN A 245 12.00 13.89 5.66
N ARG A 246 11.07 13.24 6.38
CA ARG A 246 10.43 11.99 6.00
C ARG A 246 8.94 12.11 6.22
N ASP A 247 8.18 11.52 5.32
CA ASP A 247 6.73 11.32 5.40
C ASP A 247 6.49 10.04 6.23
N ILE A 248 5.99 10.19 7.45
CA ILE A 248 5.75 9.11 8.40
C ILE A 248 4.26 8.80 8.40
N VAL A 249 3.92 7.71 7.73
CA VAL A 249 2.53 7.29 7.57
C VAL A 249 2.24 6.10 8.49
N VAL A 250 1.06 6.09 9.10
CA VAL A 250 0.57 4.95 9.89
C VAL A 250 -0.78 4.48 9.34
N LEU A 251 -1.26 3.37 9.86
CA LEU A 251 -2.47 2.73 9.35
C LEU A 251 -3.56 2.66 10.42
N ASP A 252 -4.78 2.61 9.94
CA ASP A 252 -6.00 2.31 10.67
C ASP A 252 -6.75 1.18 9.92
N ASP A 253 -8.07 1.13 9.90
CA ASP A 253 -8.86 0.03 9.35
C ASP A 253 -8.34 -0.70 8.10
N PHE A 254 -8.43 -2.04 8.14
CA PHE A 254 -8.33 -2.90 6.96
C PHE A 254 -9.70 -3.46 6.58
N LEU A 255 -9.99 -3.48 5.28
CA LEU A 255 -11.21 -4.06 4.72
C LEU A 255 -10.85 -5.01 3.58
N TYR A 256 -11.39 -6.23 3.59
CA TYR A 256 -11.10 -7.20 2.54
C TYR A 256 -12.23 -8.19 2.33
N ALA A 257 -12.31 -8.71 1.11
CA ALA A 257 -13.29 -9.74 0.76
C ALA A 257 -13.06 -10.99 1.61
N GLU A 258 -14.12 -11.78 1.84
CA GLU A 258 -14.00 -13.03 2.58
C GLU A 258 -12.87 -13.92 2.03
N PRO A 259 -11.89 -14.34 2.86
CA PRO A 259 -10.85 -15.26 2.43
C PRO A 259 -11.41 -16.59 1.92
N GLN A 260 -11.11 -16.92 0.67
CA GLN A 260 -11.53 -18.16 0.01
C GLN A 260 -10.35 -19.12 -0.15
N PRO A 261 -10.61 -20.45 -0.20
CA PRO A 261 -9.56 -21.42 -0.47
C PRO A 261 -8.85 -21.12 -1.79
N GLN A 262 -7.55 -21.36 -1.82
CA GLN A 262 -6.78 -21.38 -3.06
C GLN A 262 -7.39 -22.42 -4.01
N ARG A 263 -7.67 -22.04 -5.26
CA ARG A 263 -8.17 -22.93 -6.31
C ARG A 263 -7.16 -23.01 -7.43
#